data_AF-A0A935JDL3-F1
#
_entry.id   AF-A0A935JDL3-F1
#
_cell.length_a   1.000
_cell.length_b   1.000
_cell.length_c   1.000
_cell.angle_alpha   90.00
_cell.angle_beta   90.00
_cell.angle_gamma   90.00
#
_symmetry.space_group_name_H-M   'P 1'
#
loop_
_entity.id
_entity.type
_entity.pdbx_description
1 polymer ?
#
loop_
_entity_poly.entity_id
_entity_poly.type
_entity_poly.pdbx_seq_one_letter_code
_entity_poly.pdbx_strand_id
1 'polypeptide(L)'
;MFSTRCIESTIRIMASTIFLLALTPLSADDKHGHANQLPNMFSSTNAHGKDATYSTAGFIDLNNPFFKNLGSNGRSCASCHIPSQGWAITPQGVQAIFDKTAGLDPIFRLVDGANSPTADVSTVEKRREAYSMLLNKGNIRVGIGIPADAEFILVEADDPMALQTRMNFHCSVDPCQPLILSF
;
A
#
# COMPACT_ATOMS: atom_id res chain seq x y z
N MET A 1 81.44 19.84 -14.17
CA MET A 1 80.71 19.76 -15.45
C MET A 1 79.35 20.40 -15.23
N PHE A 2 79.13 21.58 -15.83
CA PHE A 2 77.90 22.37 -16.13
C PHE A 2 76.57 21.99 -15.43
N SER A 3 75.64 22.88 -15.04
CA SER A 3 75.46 24.34 -15.15
C SER A 3 74.18 24.67 -14.38
N THR A 4 74.20 25.75 -13.60
CA THR A 4 73.02 26.48 -13.08
C THR A 4 72.22 27.09 -14.24
N ARG A 5 70.89 27.19 -14.12
CA ARG A 5 70.07 28.27 -14.73
C ARG A 5 68.70 28.41 -14.05
N CYS A 6 68.42 29.66 -13.69
CA CYS A 6 67.20 30.23 -13.16
C CYS A 6 66.08 30.29 -14.22
N ILE A 7 64.81 30.15 -13.81
CA ILE A 7 63.65 30.70 -14.53
C ILE A 7 62.66 31.25 -13.48
N GLU A 8 62.51 32.57 -13.46
CA GLU A 8 61.38 33.29 -12.87
C GLU A 8 60.19 33.29 -13.85
N SER A 9 58.95 33.25 -13.34
CA SER A 9 57.78 33.66 -14.14
C SER A 9 56.62 34.17 -13.27
N THR A 10 56.65 35.49 -13.08
CA THR A 10 55.54 36.45 -13.13
C THR A 10 54.09 35.99 -12.84
N ILE A 11 53.59 36.45 -11.68
CA ILE A 11 52.18 36.49 -11.26
C ILE A 11 51.41 37.50 -12.13
N ARG A 12 50.36 37.05 -12.82
CA ARG A 12 49.39 37.89 -13.52
C ARG A 12 48.12 38.07 -12.67
N ILE A 13 47.87 39.31 -12.26
CA ILE A 13 46.64 39.75 -11.59
C ILE A 13 45.55 39.93 -12.66
N MET A 14 44.48 39.13 -12.63
CA MET A 14 43.28 39.36 -13.43
C MET A 14 42.22 40.08 -12.60
N ALA A 15 41.91 41.31 -12.98
CA ALA A 15 40.79 42.08 -12.45
C ALA A 15 39.47 41.53 -13.01
N SER A 16 38.56 41.13 -12.12
CA SER A 16 37.21 40.68 -12.46
C SER A 16 36.24 41.85 -12.49
N THR A 17 35.60 42.09 -13.65
CA THR A 17 34.46 42.99 -13.79
C THR A 17 33.17 42.20 -13.55
N ILE A 18 32.42 42.58 -12.51
CA ILE A 18 31.13 41.99 -12.14
C ILE A 18 30.03 42.63 -12.99
N PHE A 19 29.38 41.84 -13.85
CA PHE A 19 28.20 42.22 -14.62
C PHE A 19 26.95 41.72 -13.87
N LEU A 20 26.18 42.63 -13.26
CA LEU A 20 24.92 42.29 -12.57
C LEU A 20 23.82 41.95 -13.60
N LEU A 21 23.48 40.67 -13.75
CA LEU A 21 22.19 40.24 -14.31
C LEU A 21 21.13 40.31 -13.20
N ALA A 22 20.18 41.23 -13.36
CA ALA A 22 18.93 41.21 -12.60
C ALA A 22 18.05 40.04 -13.11
N LEU A 23 18.20 38.87 -12.50
CA LEU A 23 17.24 37.77 -12.60
C LEU A 23 16.01 38.14 -11.76
N THR A 24 14.92 38.52 -12.42
CA THR A 24 13.60 38.45 -11.80
C THR A 24 13.19 36.97 -11.77
N PRO A 25 13.04 36.32 -10.61
CA PRO A 25 12.34 35.06 -10.58
C PRO A 25 10.88 35.35 -10.92
N LEU A 26 10.44 34.83 -12.07
CA LEU A 26 9.06 34.57 -12.37
C LEU A 26 8.54 33.67 -11.24
N SER A 27 7.86 34.26 -10.25
CA SER A 27 7.12 33.48 -9.26
C SER A 27 6.11 32.65 -10.02
N ALA A 28 6.37 31.34 -10.12
CA ALA A 28 5.35 30.37 -10.50
C ALA A 28 4.20 30.56 -9.51
N ASP A 29 3.05 30.96 -10.04
CA ASP A 29 1.81 31.07 -9.28
C ASP A 29 1.55 29.72 -8.62
N ASP A 30 1.60 29.71 -7.30
CA ASP A 30 1.34 28.57 -6.46
C ASP A 30 -0.06 28.06 -6.79
N LYS A 31 -0.14 26.94 -7.52
CA LYS A 31 -1.33 26.10 -7.44
C LYS A 31 -1.38 25.56 -6.03
N HIS A 32 -1.97 26.33 -5.13
CA HIS A 32 -2.60 25.83 -3.93
C HIS A 32 -3.63 24.79 -4.37
N GLY A 33 -3.17 23.56 -4.63
CA GLY A 33 -4.03 22.39 -4.55
C GLY A 33 -4.61 22.45 -3.16
N HIS A 34 -5.92 22.72 -3.05
CA HIS A 34 -6.60 22.61 -1.78
C HIS A 34 -6.25 21.23 -1.22
N ALA A 35 -5.61 21.17 -0.04
CA ALA A 35 -5.10 19.90 0.53
C ALA A 35 -6.18 18.80 0.64
N ASN A 36 -7.44 19.19 0.51
CA ASN A 36 -8.62 18.34 0.54
C ASN A 36 -9.24 18.08 -0.84
N GLN A 37 -8.54 18.32 -1.94
CA GLN A 37 -9.03 18.06 -3.29
C GLN A 37 -7.92 17.47 -4.16
N LEU A 38 -8.26 16.47 -4.98
CA LEU A 38 -7.44 16.11 -6.14
C LEU A 38 -7.97 16.82 -7.39
N PRO A 39 -7.07 17.31 -8.26
CA PRO A 39 -7.48 17.96 -9.51
C PRO A 39 -8.26 17.00 -10.41
N ASN A 40 -9.14 17.53 -11.27
CA ASN A 40 -9.71 16.73 -12.35
C ASN A 40 -8.60 16.14 -13.22
N MET A 41 -8.86 14.98 -13.81
CA MET A 41 -7.86 14.24 -14.58
C MET A 41 -6.60 13.91 -13.76
N PHE A 42 -6.74 13.72 -12.43
CA PHE A 42 -5.67 13.20 -11.60
C PHE A 42 -5.14 11.91 -12.22
N SER A 43 -3.83 11.85 -12.45
CA SER A 43 -3.24 10.80 -13.27
C SER A 43 -2.06 10.12 -12.59
N SER A 44 -1.95 8.82 -12.78
CA SER A 44 -0.81 7.99 -12.36
C SER A 44 -0.17 7.30 -13.56
N THR A 45 1.09 6.90 -13.39
CA THR A 45 1.82 6.08 -14.36
C THR A 45 1.96 4.68 -13.78
N ASN A 46 1.68 3.67 -14.58
CA ASN A 46 1.85 2.26 -14.24
C ASN A 46 2.48 1.51 -15.43
N ALA A 47 2.66 0.19 -15.30
CA ALA A 47 3.30 -0.63 -16.34
C ALA A 47 2.56 -0.65 -17.69
N HIS A 48 1.28 -0.25 -17.71
CA HIS A 48 0.43 -0.19 -18.91
C HIS A 48 0.32 1.22 -19.51
N GLY A 49 1.01 2.21 -18.95
CA GLY A 49 1.01 3.60 -19.41
C GLY A 49 0.53 4.57 -18.34
N LYS A 50 -0.33 5.51 -18.73
CA LYS A 50 -0.85 6.55 -17.83
C LYS A 50 -2.36 6.44 -17.71
N ASP A 51 -2.85 6.23 -16.49
CA ASP A 51 -4.28 6.27 -16.17
C ASP A 51 -4.66 7.63 -15.59
N ALA A 52 -5.92 8.02 -15.74
CA ALA A 52 -6.44 9.26 -15.20
C ALA A 52 -7.86 9.08 -14.69
N THR A 53 -8.18 9.74 -13.58
CA THR A 53 -9.52 9.77 -13.01
C THR A 53 -10.23 11.05 -13.44
N TYR A 54 -11.39 10.88 -14.07
CA TYR A 54 -12.25 11.98 -14.45
C TYR A 54 -13.41 12.15 -13.46
N SER A 55 -13.70 13.40 -13.11
CA SER A 55 -14.85 13.78 -12.29
C SER A 55 -15.67 14.85 -13.02
N THR A 56 -16.98 14.63 -13.11
CA THR A 56 -17.94 15.61 -13.64
C THR A 56 -18.07 16.85 -12.75
N ALA A 57 -17.70 16.74 -11.46
CA ALA A 57 -17.65 17.86 -10.52
C ALA A 57 -16.43 18.77 -10.74
N GLY A 58 -15.48 18.39 -11.61
CA GLY A 58 -14.27 19.18 -11.89
C GLY A 58 -13.15 19.00 -10.86
N PHE A 59 -13.34 18.17 -9.84
CA PHE A 59 -12.33 17.75 -8.87
C PHE A 59 -12.81 16.50 -8.12
N ILE A 60 -11.93 15.91 -7.30
CA ILE A 60 -12.28 14.85 -6.35
C ILE A 60 -12.18 15.46 -4.94
N ASP A 61 -13.29 15.49 -4.21
CA ASP A 61 -13.33 15.97 -2.83
C ASP A 61 -12.76 14.93 -1.86
N LEU A 62 -11.63 15.22 -1.22
CA LEU A 62 -11.02 14.36 -0.19
C LEU A 62 -11.65 14.54 1.21
N ASN A 63 -12.62 15.44 1.36
CA ASN A 63 -13.37 15.60 2.61
C ASN A 63 -14.62 14.75 2.72
N ASN A 64 -15.06 14.15 1.61
CA ASN A 64 -16.25 13.31 1.64
C ASN A 64 -16.02 11.99 2.44
N PRO A 65 -17.10 11.29 2.85
CA PRO A 65 -17.01 10.09 3.67
C PRO A 65 -16.10 8.96 3.16
N PHE A 66 -15.87 8.87 1.85
CA PHE A 66 -14.97 7.87 1.24
C PHE A 66 -13.55 7.92 1.79
N PHE A 67 -13.08 9.12 2.14
CA PHE A 67 -11.73 9.37 2.62
C PHE A 67 -11.64 9.44 4.15
N LYS A 68 -12.75 9.19 4.86
CA LYS A 68 -12.82 9.21 6.33
C LYS A 68 -12.86 7.80 6.89
N ASN A 69 -12.36 7.64 8.10
CA ASN A 69 -12.55 6.41 8.85
C ASN A 69 -13.99 6.37 9.37
N LEU A 70 -14.82 5.51 8.78
CA LEU A 70 -16.24 5.39 9.13
C LEU A 70 -16.50 4.36 10.23
N GLY A 71 -15.47 3.66 10.71
CA GLY A 71 -15.60 2.62 11.72
C GLY A 71 -14.48 2.64 12.76
N SER A 72 -14.35 1.53 13.48
CA SER A 72 -13.31 1.34 14.50
C SER A 72 -12.03 0.70 13.95
N ASN A 73 -11.97 0.42 12.64
CA ASN A 73 -10.86 -0.32 12.04
C ASN A 73 -9.69 0.53 11.55
N GLY A 74 -9.78 1.86 11.67
CA GLY A 74 -8.70 2.78 11.29
C GLY A 74 -8.54 2.96 9.79
N ARG A 75 -9.50 2.50 8.96
CA ARG A 75 -9.43 2.56 7.50
C ARG A 75 -10.50 3.47 6.93
N SER A 76 -10.19 4.10 5.81
CA SER A 76 -11.19 4.68 4.91
C SER A 76 -11.34 3.80 3.66
N CYS A 77 -12.31 4.10 2.80
CA CYS A 77 -12.41 3.42 1.51
C CYS A 77 -11.12 3.62 0.69
N ALA A 78 -10.49 4.80 0.82
CA ALA A 78 -9.23 5.13 0.16
C ALA A 78 -7.99 4.39 0.71
N SER A 79 -8.10 3.66 1.82
CA SER A 79 -7.03 2.78 2.30
C SER A 79 -6.78 1.61 1.34
N CYS A 80 -7.82 1.16 0.62
CA CYS A 80 -7.72 0.10 -0.39
C CYS A 80 -7.96 0.63 -1.81
N HIS A 81 -8.84 1.61 -1.99
CA HIS A 81 -9.16 2.22 -3.28
C HIS A 81 -8.31 3.47 -3.53
N ILE A 82 -7.01 3.27 -3.78
CA ILE A 82 -6.05 4.36 -3.90
C ILE A 82 -6.13 4.98 -5.31
N PRO A 83 -6.31 6.30 -5.47
CA PRO A 83 -6.45 6.93 -6.79
C PRO A 83 -5.25 6.70 -7.72
N SER A 84 -4.03 6.70 -7.18
CA SER A 84 -2.79 6.45 -7.96
C SER A 84 -2.58 4.98 -8.33
N GLN A 85 -3.50 4.10 -7.94
CA GLN A 85 -3.51 2.67 -8.23
C GLN A 85 -4.81 2.28 -8.94
N GLY A 86 -5.40 3.22 -9.69
CA GLY A 86 -6.64 2.97 -10.42
C GLY A 86 -7.85 2.67 -9.53
N TRP A 87 -7.88 3.21 -8.30
CA TRP A 87 -8.94 2.96 -7.32
C TRP A 87 -9.10 1.49 -6.93
N ALA A 88 -8.04 0.70 -7.04
CA ALA A 88 -8.02 -0.70 -6.67
C ALA A 88 -6.91 -0.99 -5.65
N ILE A 89 -7.07 -2.08 -4.91
CA ILE A 89 -5.99 -2.64 -4.11
C ILE A 89 -5.04 -3.41 -5.03
N THR A 90 -3.75 -3.11 -4.96
CA THR A 90 -2.75 -3.77 -5.82
C THR A 90 -1.65 -4.42 -4.97
N PRO A 91 -1.12 -5.59 -5.37
CA PRO A 91 0.01 -6.21 -4.68
C PRO A 91 1.20 -5.26 -4.51
N GLN A 92 1.54 -4.50 -5.56
CA GLN A 92 2.64 -3.53 -5.52
C GLN A 92 2.42 -2.44 -4.45
N GLY A 93 1.21 -1.87 -4.39
CA GLY A 93 0.87 -0.86 -3.40
C GLY A 93 0.89 -1.41 -1.98
N VAL A 94 0.35 -2.60 -1.76
CA VAL A 94 0.36 -3.28 -0.47
C VAL A 94 1.79 -3.57 -0.01
N GLN A 95 2.65 -4.08 -0.89
CA GLN A 95 4.06 -4.35 -0.57
C GLN A 95 4.79 -3.07 -0.15
N ALA A 96 4.60 -1.97 -0.88
CA ALA A 96 5.20 -0.68 -0.53
C ALA A 96 4.75 -0.18 0.85
N ILE A 97 3.46 -0.34 1.19
CA ILE A 97 2.93 0.02 2.51
C ILE A 97 3.47 -0.92 3.60
N PHE A 98 3.58 -2.22 3.31
CA PHE A 98 4.16 -3.19 4.23
C PHE A 98 5.60 -2.80 4.57
N ASP A 99 6.44 -2.56 3.58
CA ASP A 99 7.85 -2.24 3.80
C ASP A 99 8.01 -0.89 4.54
N LYS A 100 7.12 0.07 4.29
CA LYS A 100 7.08 1.36 5.01
C LYS A 100 6.66 1.23 6.48
N THR A 101 5.72 0.32 6.78
CA THR A 101 5.08 0.22 8.11
C THR A 101 5.49 -1.03 8.88
N ALA A 102 6.39 -1.83 8.31
CA ALA A 102 6.67 -3.19 8.71
C ALA A 102 5.43 -4.12 8.77
N GLY A 103 4.30 -3.76 8.15
CA GLY A 103 3.03 -4.48 8.28
C GLY A 103 2.19 -4.05 9.49
N LEU A 104 2.34 -2.81 9.96
CA LEU A 104 1.51 -2.19 11.01
C LEU A 104 0.43 -1.26 10.47
N ASP A 105 0.40 -1.02 9.15
CA ASP A 105 -0.67 -0.23 8.54
C ASP A 105 -2.05 -0.86 8.83
N PRO A 106 -3.12 -0.05 9.02
CA PRO A 106 -4.46 -0.56 9.25
C PRO A 106 -4.95 -1.61 8.24
N ILE A 107 -4.45 -1.67 7.00
CA ILE A 107 -4.83 -2.74 6.04
C ILE A 107 -4.37 -4.14 6.49
N PHE A 108 -3.37 -4.23 7.36
CA PHE A 108 -2.81 -5.48 7.87
C PHE A 108 -3.47 -5.87 9.20
N ARG A 109 -4.62 -6.56 9.11
CA ARG A 109 -5.35 -7.04 10.29
C ARG A 109 -5.71 -8.51 10.18
N LEU A 110 -5.75 -9.18 11.33
CA LEU A 110 -6.14 -10.58 11.45
C LEU A 110 -7.57 -10.86 10.95
N VAL A 111 -8.47 -9.88 11.08
CA VAL A 111 -9.89 -10.06 10.74
C VAL A 111 -10.15 -10.25 9.25
N ASP A 112 -9.32 -9.67 8.38
CA ASP A 112 -9.60 -9.64 6.94
C ASP A 112 -8.37 -9.56 6.02
N GLY A 113 -7.28 -8.94 6.47
CA GLY A 113 -6.03 -8.85 5.71
C GLY A 113 -5.13 -10.07 5.86
N ALA A 114 -5.33 -10.88 6.91
CA ALA A 114 -4.52 -12.05 7.20
C ALA A 114 -5.01 -13.31 6.50
N ASN A 115 -4.09 -14.26 6.39
CA ASN A 115 -4.36 -15.59 5.93
C ASN A 115 -5.18 -16.42 6.93
N SER A 116 -5.12 -16.09 8.21
CA SER A 116 -5.89 -16.74 9.27
C SER A 116 -6.21 -15.72 10.36
N PRO A 117 -7.39 -15.79 11.01
CA PRO A 117 -7.71 -14.94 12.15
C PRO A 117 -6.77 -15.15 13.35
N THR A 118 -6.04 -16.26 13.39
CA THR A 118 -5.09 -16.60 14.47
C THR A 118 -3.64 -16.64 13.98
N ALA A 119 -3.33 -16.00 12.85
CA ALA A 119 -1.96 -15.93 12.35
C ALA A 119 -1.04 -15.21 13.34
N ASP A 120 0.19 -15.69 13.47
CA ASP A 120 1.22 -15.02 14.28
C ASP A 120 1.66 -13.73 13.58
N VAL A 121 1.58 -12.61 14.31
CA VAL A 121 1.98 -11.27 13.83
C VAL A 121 2.99 -10.60 14.77
N SER A 122 3.66 -11.40 15.62
CA SER A 122 4.58 -10.93 16.66
C SER A 122 5.85 -10.26 16.12
N THR A 123 6.36 -10.72 14.97
CA THR A 123 7.54 -10.15 14.29
C THR A 123 7.20 -9.64 12.89
N VAL A 124 8.14 -8.95 12.25
CA VAL A 124 7.96 -8.47 10.86
C VAL A 124 7.87 -9.64 9.90
N GLU A 125 8.71 -10.66 10.12
CA GLU A 125 8.75 -11.89 9.33
C GLU A 125 7.43 -12.64 9.47
N LYS A 126 6.92 -12.77 10.70
CA LYS A 126 5.62 -13.39 10.98
C LYS A 126 4.46 -12.63 10.35
N ARG A 127 4.48 -11.30 10.37
CA ARG A 127 3.52 -10.47 9.61
C ARG A 127 3.61 -10.71 8.11
N ARG A 128 4.80 -10.86 7.54
CA ARG A 128 4.98 -11.12 6.11
C ARG A 128 4.38 -12.46 5.70
N GLU A 129 4.55 -13.50 6.53
CA GLU A 129 3.90 -14.80 6.35
C GLU A 129 2.37 -14.68 6.50
N ALA A 130 1.90 -14.05 7.58
CA ALA A 130 0.49 -13.89 7.93
C ALA A 130 -0.30 -13.11 6.87
N TYR A 131 0.31 -12.12 6.20
CA TYR A 131 -0.34 -11.26 5.21
C TYR A 131 0.02 -11.63 3.77
N SER A 132 0.58 -12.82 3.52
CA SER A 132 1.12 -13.16 2.19
C SER A 132 0.07 -13.19 1.07
N MET A 133 -1.20 -13.55 1.33
CA MET A 133 -2.26 -13.43 0.30
C MET A 133 -2.55 -11.97 -0.06
N LEU A 134 -2.57 -11.08 0.92
CA LEU A 134 -2.74 -9.64 0.70
C LEU A 134 -1.52 -9.07 -0.05
N LEU A 135 -0.31 -9.43 0.37
CA LEU A 135 0.95 -8.95 -0.23
C LEU A 135 1.16 -9.42 -1.67
N ASN A 136 0.81 -10.67 -1.97
CA ASN A 136 1.13 -11.28 -3.27
C ASN A 136 -0.02 -11.19 -4.27
N LYS A 137 -1.26 -11.04 -3.78
CA LYS A 137 -2.47 -11.10 -4.62
C LYS A 137 -3.43 -9.93 -4.41
N GLY A 138 -3.24 -9.08 -3.39
CA GLY A 138 -4.21 -8.05 -3.03
C GLY A 138 -5.50 -8.62 -2.42
N ASN A 139 -5.48 -9.87 -1.96
CA ASN A 139 -6.68 -10.57 -1.51
C ASN A 139 -7.04 -10.23 -0.07
N ILE A 140 -8.25 -9.68 0.11
CA ILE A 140 -8.93 -9.58 1.40
C ILE A 140 -9.76 -10.85 1.62
N ARG A 141 -9.69 -11.41 2.82
CA ARG A 141 -10.29 -12.70 3.16
C ARG A 141 -11.26 -12.53 4.32
N VAL A 142 -12.56 -12.70 4.05
CA VAL A 142 -13.60 -12.62 5.07
C VAL A 142 -14.20 -14.01 5.24
N GLY A 143 -14.07 -14.60 6.42
CA GLY A 143 -14.75 -15.87 6.70
C GLY A 143 -16.23 -15.63 6.99
N ILE A 144 -17.06 -16.44 6.35
CA ILE A 144 -18.52 -16.40 6.48
C ILE A 144 -18.97 -17.78 6.96
N GLY A 145 -19.66 -17.79 8.12
CA GLY A 145 -20.22 -18.98 8.74
C GLY A 145 -21.17 -19.76 7.82
N ILE A 146 -21.27 -21.09 8.01
CA ILE A 146 -22.37 -21.87 7.40
C ILE A 146 -23.64 -21.46 8.14
N PRO A 147 -24.71 -21.03 7.44
CA PRO A 147 -25.98 -20.69 8.06
C PRO A 147 -26.56 -21.87 8.85
N ALA A 148 -27.29 -21.59 9.93
CA ALA A 148 -27.89 -22.63 10.78
C ALA A 148 -28.96 -23.47 10.05
N ASP A 149 -29.55 -22.91 8.99
CA ASP A 149 -30.57 -23.51 8.13
C ASP A 149 -30.01 -24.05 6.80
N ALA A 150 -28.70 -24.27 6.71
CA ALA A 150 -28.09 -24.83 5.52
C ALA A 150 -28.67 -26.22 5.18
N GLU A 151 -29.07 -26.42 3.92
CA GLU A 151 -29.56 -27.71 3.40
C GLU A 151 -28.42 -28.71 3.09
N PHE A 152 -27.20 -28.41 3.56
CA PHE A 152 -26.01 -29.24 3.40
C PHE A 152 -25.20 -29.27 4.70
N ILE A 153 -24.36 -30.29 4.83
CA ILE A 153 -23.39 -30.39 5.93
C ILE A 153 -21.97 -30.35 5.37
N LEU A 154 -21.05 -29.70 6.09
CA LEU A 154 -19.62 -29.77 5.80
C LEU A 154 -19.06 -31.04 6.46
N VAL A 155 -18.68 -32.02 5.63
CA VAL A 155 -18.12 -33.30 6.12
C VAL A 155 -16.61 -33.20 6.33
N GLU A 156 -15.91 -32.49 5.44
CA GLU A 156 -14.46 -32.31 5.48
C GLU A 156 -14.07 -31.01 4.76
N ALA A 157 -12.97 -30.39 5.18
CA ALA A 157 -12.37 -29.24 4.50
C ALA A 157 -10.84 -29.35 4.52
N ASP A 158 -10.22 -29.13 3.36
CA ASP A 158 -8.79 -28.85 3.26
C ASP A 158 -8.59 -27.32 3.18
N ASP A 159 -8.11 -26.73 4.28
CA ASP A 159 -7.83 -25.31 4.39
C ASP A 159 -6.37 -25.11 4.86
N PRO A 160 -5.41 -25.08 3.92
CA PRO A 160 -3.98 -24.99 4.22
C PRO A 160 -3.60 -23.77 5.05
N MET A 161 -4.40 -22.70 4.97
CA MET A 161 -4.17 -21.44 5.67
C MET A 161 -5.12 -21.24 6.86
N ALA A 162 -6.00 -22.19 7.14
CA ALA A 162 -6.88 -22.22 8.30
C ALA A 162 -7.67 -20.91 8.55
N LEU A 163 -8.18 -20.29 7.49
CA LEU A 163 -9.13 -19.16 7.61
C LEU A 163 -10.49 -19.69 8.08
N GLN A 164 -11.03 -20.68 7.38
CA GLN A 164 -12.35 -21.26 7.63
C GLN A 164 -12.29 -22.13 8.88
N THR A 165 -11.31 -23.03 8.99
CA THR A 165 -11.26 -24.04 10.07
C THR A 165 -11.05 -23.44 11.48
N ARG A 166 -10.50 -22.22 11.59
CA ARG A 166 -10.25 -21.55 12.89
C ARG A 166 -11.23 -20.44 13.25
N MET A 167 -12.25 -20.20 12.43
CA MET A 167 -13.32 -19.25 12.75
C MET A 167 -14.46 -19.87 13.58
N ASN A 168 -14.26 -21.06 14.19
CA ASN A 168 -15.28 -21.79 14.93
C ASN A 168 -16.60 -21.85 14.16
N PHE A 169 -16.56 -22.38 12.94
CA PHE A 169 -17.76 -23.02 12.43
C PHE A 169 -18.11 -24.08 13.46
N HIS A 170 -19.29 -23.97 14.07
CA HIS A 170 -19.84 -25.06 14.85
C HIS A 170 -19.87 -26.28 13.93
N CYS A 171 -18.83 -27.11 14.00
CA CYS A 171 -18.98 -28.50 13.65
C CYS A 171 -20.04 -28.98 14.64
N SER A 172 -21.25 -29.26 14.15
CA SER A 172 -22.37 -29.68 15.01
C SER A 172 -22.10 -31.00 15.76
N VAL A 173 -20.90 -31.57 15.59
CA VAL A 173 -20.40 -32.72 16.33
C VAL A 173 -18.99 -32.39 16.83
N ASP A 174 -18.88 -32.08 18.12
CA ASP A 174 -17.61 -32.17 18.84
C ASP A 174 -17.49 -33.57 19.47
N PRO A 175 -16.30 -34.21 19.42
CA PRO A 175 -15.09 -33.71 18.81
C PRO A 175 -15.09 -33.98 17.30
N CYS A 176 -14.47 -33.09 16.51
CA CYS A 176 -13.87 -33.45 15.22
C CYS A 176 -12.86 -34.59 15.46
N GLN A 177 -13.34 -35.83 15.47
CA GLN A 177 -12.50 -37.03 15.58
C GLN A 177 -11.88 -37.31 14.20
N PRO A 178 -10.60 -37.72 14.13
CA PRO A 178 -10.00 -38.15 12.88
C PRO A 178 -10.55 -39.54 12.58
N LEU A 179 -11.46 -39.65 11.61
CA LEU A 179 -11.83 -40.94 11.04
C LEU A 179 -11.26 -41.02 9.62
N ILE A 180 -10.08 -41.64 9.56
CA ILE A 180 -9.52 -42.27 8.39
C ILE A 180 -10.61 -43.14 7.74
N LEU A 181 -11.00 -42.82 6.51
CA LEU A 181 -11.44 -43.83 5.56
C LEU A 181 -10.74 -43.58 4.22
N SER A 182 -9.73 -44.41 4.01
CA SER A 182 -9.06 -44.64 2.73
C SER A 182 -10.07 -45.06 1.66
N PHE A 183 -9.89 -44.51 0.46
CA PHE A 183 -10.06 -45.26 -0.79
C PHE A 183 -8.73 -45.21 -1.54
#